data_AF-A0A511CHE9-F1
#
_entry.id   AF-A0A511CHE9-F1
#
_cell.length_a   1.000
_cell.length_b   1.000
_cell.length_c   1.000
_cell.angle_alpha   90.00
_cell.angle_beta   90.00
_cell.angle_gamma   90.00
#
_symmetry.space_group_name_H-M   'P 1'
#
loop_
_entity.id
_entity.type
_entity.pdbx_description
1 polymer ?
#
loop_
_entity_poly.entity_id
_entity_poly.type
_entity_poly.pdbx_seq_one_letter_code
_entity_poly.pdbx_strand_id
1 'polypeptide(L)'
;MLSPLFLLVTIGLFFANQGKPFFFQLRPGLHGKIFKIVKFKTMNDKKDANGKMLPDAERLTKIGSFVRKTSLDEIPQLINVIKGDMSLIGPRPLLPQYLHLYSDFQNRRHEVKPGITGWAQVNGRNAISWDRKFELDVWYVDHISFVLDFKILFKTILKVVKREGINAADAATIEPFNGN
;
A
#
# COMPACT_ATOMS: atom_id res chain seq x y z
N MET A 1 -4.00 -6.49 -19.02
CA MET A 1 -5.11 -7.21 -18.37
C MET A 1 -6.16 -6.20 -17.92
N LEU A 2 -7.32 -6.14 -18.57
CA LEU A 2 -8.46 -5.32 -18.14
C LEU A 2 -9.58 -6.29 -17.77
N SER A 3 -9.57 -6.77 -16.53
CA SER A 3 -10.73 -7.54 -16.04
C SER A 3 -11.96 -6.61 -16.04
N PRO A 4 -13.17 -7.13 -16.29
CA PRO A 4 -14.40 -6.32 -16.24
C PRO A 4 -14.53 -5.52 -14.93
N LEU A 5 -14.09 -6.11 -13.82
CA LEU A 5 -14.04 -5.45 -12.51
C LEU A 5 -13.12 -4.22 -12.50
N PHE A 6 -11.92 -4.31 -13.09
CA PHE A 6 -10.99 -3.18 -13.15
C PHE A 6 -11.59 -2.01 -13.93
N LEU A 7 -12.26 -2.28 -15.07
CA LEU A 7 -12.90 -1.25 -15.87
C LEU A 7 -14.07 -0.60 -15.13
N LEU A 8 -14.94 -1.40 -14.50
CA LEU A 8 -16.08 -0.90 -13.71
C LEU A 8 -15.62 0.00 -12.55
N VAL A 9 -14.59 -0.43 -11.81
CA VAL A 9 -14.01 0.37 -10.72
C VAL A 9 -13.41 1.66 -11.26
N THR A 10 -12.68 1.60 -12.39
CA THR A 10 -12.08 2.78 -13.01
C THR A 10 -13.14 3.80 -13.43
N ILE A 11 -14.22 3.36 -14.10
CA ILE A 11 -15.31 4.22 -14.54
C ILE A 11 -16.01 4.86 -13.33
N GLY A 12 -16.35 4.06 -12.32
CA GLY A 12 -17.00 4.60 -11.12
C GLY A 12 -16.14 5.63 -10.39
N LEU A 13 -14.83 5.38 -10.28
CA LEU A 13 -13.89 6.33 -9.67
C LEU A 13 -13.61 7.54 -10.55
N PHE A 14 -13.73 7.42 -11.87
CA PHE A 14 -13.62 8.55 -12.79
C PHE A 14 -14.72 9.57 -12.49
N PHE A 15 -15.98 9.13 -12.39
CA PHE A 15 -17.09 10.01 -12.02
C PHE A 15 -16.97 10.52 -10.58
N ALA A 16 -16.61 9.65 -9.64
CA ALA A 16 -16.49 10.03 -8.23
C ALA A 16 -15.36 11.04 -7.95
N ASN A 17 -14.35 11.12 -8.81
CA ASN A 17 -13.17 11.97 -8.64
C ASN A 17 -12.94 12.94 -9.81
N GLN A 18 -14.00 13.43 -10.45
CA GLN A 18 -13.94 14.49 -11.47
C GLN A 18 -12.93 14.19 -12.59
N GLY A 19 -12.98 12.98 -13.13
CA GLY A 19 -12.15 12.53 -14.23
C GLY A 19 -10.77 11.99 -13.85
N LYS A 20 -10.44 11.90 -12.55
CA LYS A 20 -9.13 11.44 -12.08
C LYS A 20 -9.23 10.13 -11.27
N PRO A 21 -9.37 8.96 -11.92
CA PRO A 21 -9.52 7.69 -11.22
C PRO A 21 -8.23 7.17 -10.58
N PHE A 22 -7.06 7.68 -11.00
CA PHE A 22 -5.76 7.25 -10.50
C PHE A 22 -5.09 8.32 -9.65
N PHE A 23 -4.29 7.85 -8.70
CA PHE A 23 -3.46 8.67 -7.85
C PHE A 23 -2.05 8.09 -7.83
N PHE A 24 -1.07 8.99 -7.78
CA PHE A 24 0.34 8.65 -7.89
C PHE A 24 1.10 9.17 -6.68
N GLN A 25 2.00 8.35 -6.11
CA GLN A 25 2.85 8.77 -5.00
C GLN A 25 4.29 8.35 -5.21
N LEU A 26 5.23 9.17 -4.72
CA LEU A 26 6.63 8.78 -4.67
C LEU A 26 6.85 7.78 -3.54
N ARG A 27 7.63 6.74 -3.83
CA ARG A 27 7.97 5.66 -2.92
C ARG A 27 9.41 5.21 -3.14
N PRO A 28 10.16 4.86 -2.09
CA PRO A 28 11.45 4.19 -2.25
C PRO A 28 11.26 2.74 -2.67
N GLY A 29 12.08 2.30 -3.62
CA GLY A 29 12.17 0.93 -4.11
C GLY A 29 13.47 0.26 -3.70
N LEU A 30 13.98 -0.59 -4.59
CA LEU A 30 15.26 -1.27 -4.45
C LEU A 30 16.40 -0.25 -4.26
N HIS A 31 17.22 -0.46 -3.24
CA HIS A 31 18.29 0.43 -2.78
C HIS A 31 17.84 1.87 -2.54
N GLY A 32 16.59 2.05 -2.11
CA GLY A 32 16.02 3.38 -1.84
C GLY A 32 15.68 4.19 -3.09
N LYS A 33 15.88 3.65 -4.31
CA LYS A 33 15.59 4.37 -5.56
C LYS A 33 14.12 4.77 -5.63
N ILE A 34 13.86 6.06 -5.80
CA ILE A 34 12.49 6.58 -5.83
C ILE A 34 11.80 6.18 -7.14
N PHE A 35 10.57 5.68 -7.02
CA PHE A 35 9.66 5.43 -8.13
C PHE A 35 8.26 5.96 -7.82
N LYS A 36 7.40 6.02 -8.84
CA LYS A 36 6.03 6.48 -8.73
C LYS A 36 5.08 5.29 -8.67
N ILE A 37 4.49 5.05 -7.50
CA ILE A 37 3.47 4.02 -7.33
C ILE A 37 2.14 4.49 -7.92
N VAL A 38 1.41 3.58 -8.56
CA VAL A 38 0.08 3.84 -9.11
C VAL A 38 -0.98 3.20 -8.22
N LYS A 39 -2.00 3.95 -7.82
CA LYS A 39 -3.16 3.45 -7.07
C LYS A 39 -4.46 4.00 -7.65
N PHE A 40 -5.57 3.36 -7.33
CA PHE A 40 -6.86 4.01 -7.53
C PHE A 40 -7.04 5.14 -6.52
N LYS A 41 -7.61 6.24 -7.00
CA LYS A 41 -7.96 7.40 -6.18
C LYS A 41 -9.29 7.15 -5.50
N THR A 42 -9.28 6.88 -4.20
CA THR A 42 -10.51 6.58 -3.45
C THR A 42 -11.12 7.79 -2.75
N MET A 43 -10.40 8.91 -2.74
CA MET A 43 -10.80 10.17 -2.09
C MET A 43 -10.86 11.29 -3.11
N ASN A 44 -11.90 12.11 -3.04
CA ASN A 44 -12.05 13.28 -3.90
C ASN A 44 -11.15 14.45 -3.46
N ASP A 45 -11.12 15.52 -4.25
CA ASP A 45 -10.32 16.73 -3.97
C ASP A 45 -11.17 17.86 -3.38
N LYS A 46 -12.27 17.54 -2.70
CA LYS A 46 -13.12 18.58 -2.09
C LYS A 46 -12.32 19.41 -1.08
N LYS A 47 -12.59 20.71 -1.11
CA LYS A 47 -11.96 21.72 -0.26
C LYS A 47 -13.02 22.48 0.51
N ASP A 48 -12.63 23.03 1.65
CA ASP A 48 -13.45 23.99 2.40
C ASP A 48 -13.50 25.36 1.71
N ALA A 49 -14.23 26.31 2.31
CA ALA A 49 -14.36 27.68 1.82
C ALA A 49 -13.01 28.42 1.74
N ASN A 50 -11.99 27.99 2.49
CA ASN A 50 -10.65 28.56 2.50
C ASN A 50 -9.70 27.88 1.50
N GLY A 51 -10.19 26.91 0.71
CA GLY A 51 -9.41 26.19 -0.27
C GLY A 51 -8.51 25.09 0.32
N LYS A 52 -8.65 24.76 1.61
CA LYS A 52 -7.95 23.65 2.28
C LYS A 52 -8.70 22.35 2.01
N MET A 53 -7.97 21.24 1.82
CA MET A 53 -8.60 19.93 1.63
C MET A 53 -9.46 19.59 2.85
N LEU A 54 -10.68 19.10 2.59
CA LEU A 54 -11.56 18.60 3.65
C LEU A 54 -10.91 17.41 4.39
N PRO A 55 -11.38 17.10 5.60
CA PRO A 55 -10.98 15.87 6.30
C PRO A 55 -11.18 14.62 5.44
N ASP A 56 -10.32 13.63 5.66
CA ASP A 56 -10.34 12.36 4.93
C ASP A 56 -11.71 11.66 4.99
N ALA A 57 -12.40 11.73 6.12
CA ALA A 57 -13.73 11.16 6.32
C ALA A 57 -14.79 11.75 5.35
N GLU A 58 -14.67 13.03 5.02
CA GLU A 58 -15.59 13.74 4.12
C GLU A 58 -15.22 13.58 2.63
N ARG A 59 -13.96 13.22 2.37
CA ARG A 59 -13.44 13.03 1.01
C ARG A 59 -13.56 11.60 0.52
N LEU A 60 -13.71 10.63 1.42
CA LEU A 60 -13.89 9.22 1.08
C LEU A 60 -15.27 8.99 0.43
N THR A 61 -15.28 8.57 -0.83
CA THR A 61 -16.53 8.32 -1.56
C THR A 61 -17.09 6.93 -1.24
N LYS A 62 -18.38 6.68 -1.49
CA LYS A 62 -18.99 5.34 -1.28
C LYS A 62 -18.24 4.25 -2.07
N ILE A 63 -17.97 4.51 -3.34
CA ILE A 63 -17.17 3.61 -4.19
C ILE A 63 -15.72 3.52 -3.69
N GLY A 64 -15.10 4.64 -3.27
CA GLY A 64 -13.77 4.63 -2.69
C GLY A 64 -13.66 3.77 -1.42
N SER A 65 -14.67 3.83 -0.55
CA SER A 65 -14.79 2.97 0.63
C SER A 65 -14.87 1.50 0.25
N PHE A 66 -15.70 1.14 -0.74
CA PHE A 66 -15.77 -0.23 -1.26
C PHE A 66 -14.43 -0.70 -1.82
N VAL A 67 -13.78 0.13 -2.64
CA VAL A 67 -12.48 -0.17 -3.26
C VAL A 67 -11.39 -0.41 -2.20
N ARG A 68 -11.36 0.39 -1.11
CA ARG A 68 -10.44 0.15 0.02
C ARG A 68 -10.77 -1.12 0.78
N LYS A 69 -12.05 -1.37 1.08
CA LYS A 69 -12.51 -2.56 1.83
C LYS A 69 -12.17 -3.86 1.12
N THR A 70 -12.11 -3.82 -0.20
CA THR A 70 -11.79 -4.97 -1.07
C THR A 70 -10.31 -4.99 -1.50
N SER A 71 -9.50 -4.05 -1.01
CA SER A 71 -8.09 -3.85 -1.42
C SER A 71 -7.88 -3.69 -2.93
N LEU A 72 -8.95 -3.33 -3.66
CA LEU A 72 -8.89 -3.10 -5.10
C LEU A 72 -8.07 -1.86 -5.43
N ASP A 73 -7.87 -0.94 -4.46
CA ASP A 73 -7.07 0.28 -4.63
C ASP A 73 -5.62 0.02 -5.00
N GLU A 74 -5.11 -1.17 -4.68
CA GLU A 74 -3.72 -1.57 -4.92
C GLU A 74 -3.53 -2.30 -6.26
N ILE A 75 -4.59 -2.69 -6.97
CA ILE A 75 -4.49 -3.40 -8.26
C ILE A 75 -3.67 -2.62 -9.31
N PRO A 76 -3.79 -1.29 -9.45
CA PRO A 76 -2.97 -0.55 -10.41
C PRO A 76 -1.45 -0.70 -10.19
N GLN A 77 -1.00 -1.10 -9.00
CA GLN A 77 0.42 -1.37 -8.70
C GLN A 77 0.97 -2.56 -9.48
N LEU A 78 0.13 -3.44 -10.04
CA LEU A 78 0.58 -4.48 -10.97
C LEU A 78 1.31 -3.90 -12.18
N ILE A 79 1.00 -2.65 -12.57
CA ILE A 79 1.77 -1.92 -13.60
C ILE A 79 3.20 -1.68 -13.14
N ASN A 80 3.42 -1.32 -11.86
CA ASN A 80 4.76 -1.16 -11.29
C ASN A 80 5.51 -2.49 -11.20
N VAL A 81 4.80 -3.61 -10.96
CA VAL A 81 5.41 -4.95 -10.99
C VAL A 81 5.90 -5.29 -12.40
N ILE A 82 5.05 -5.08 -13.42
CA ILE A 82 5.42 -5.32 -14.82
C ILE A 82 6.57 -4.42 -15.27
N LYS A 83 6.60 -3.16 -14.83
CA LYS A 83 7.71 -2.22 -15.10
C LYS A 83 9.02 -2.58 -14.38
N GLY A 84 8.96 -3.48 -13.39
CA GLY A 84 10.11 -3.90 -12.60
C GLY A 84 10.42 -3.00 -11.40
N ASP A 85 9.60 -1.98 -11.11
CA ASP A 85 9.74 -1.12 -9.91
C ASP A 85 9.40 -1.89 -8.62
N MET A 86 8.46 -2.83 -8.71
CA MET A 86 7.92 -3.61 -7.59
C MET A 86 7.97 -5.12 -7.87
N SER A 87 7.74 -5.91 -6.81
CA SER A 87 7.42 -7.33 -6.86
C SER A 87 5.98 -7.55 -6.38
N LEU A 88 5.43 -8.76 -6.59
CA LEU A 88 4.19 -9.16 -5.92
C LEU A 88 4.40 -9.27 -4.40
N ILE A 89 5.51 -9.89 -4.00
CA ILE A 89 5.88 -10.15 -2.61
C ILE A 89 7.14 -9.34 -2.25
N GLY A 90 7.08 -8.64 -1.12
CA GLY A 90 8.19 -7.85 -0.59
C GLY A 90 7.73 -6.84 0.49
N PRO A 91 8.69 -6.14 1.12
CA PRO A 91 8.40 -5.08 2.08
C PRO A 91 7.47 -4.01 1.49
N ARG A 92 6.54 -3.48 2.30
CA ARG A 92 5.61 -2.46 1.82
C ARG A 92 6.38 -1.16 1.51
N PRO A 93 6.19 -0.52 0.34
CA PRO A 93 6.84 0.75 0.06
C PRO A 93 6.26 1.86 0.94
N LEU A 94 7.11 2.45 1.79
CA LEU A 94 6.73 3.51 2.73
C LEU A 94 7.06 4.91 2.19
N LEU A 95 6.79 5.96 2.97
CA LEU A 95 7.01 7.33 2.53
C LEU A 95 8.52 7.62 2.33
N PRO A 96 8.91 8.37 1.29
CA PRO A 96 10.32 8.75 1.08
C PRO A 96 10.94 9.49 2.26
N GLN A 97 10.14 10.23 3.02
CA GLN A 97 10.59 10.93 4.23
C GLN A 97 11.11 10.00 5.32
N TYR A 98 10.88 8.68 5.25
CA TYR A 98 11.42 7.74 6.24
C TYR A 98 12.84 7.28 5.93
N LEU A 99 13.36 7.53 4.71
CA LEU A 99 14.67 7.02 4.30
C LEU A 99 15.82 7.47 5.21
N HIS A 100 15.75 8.71 5.71
CA HIS A 100 16.78 9.26 6.60
C HIS A 100 16.57 8.90 8.08
N LEU A 101 15.46 8.22 8.41
CA LEU A 101 15.09 7.84 9.76
C LEU A 101 15.44 6.37 10.06
N TYR A 102 15.85 5.60 9.06
CA TYR A 102 16.18 4.19 9.22
C TYR A 102 17.57 4.03 9.84
N SER A 103 17.68 3.12 10.80
CA SER A 103 18.96 2.52 11.15
C SER A 103 19.49 1.64 10.01
N ASP A 104 20.77 1.28 10.06
CA ASP A 104 21.38 0.37 9.07
C ASP A 104 20.60 -0.93 8.93
N PHE A 105 20.15 -1.50 10.05
CA PHE A 105 19.33 -2.71 10.07
C PHE A 105 17.97 -2.49 9.38
N GLN A 106 17.26 -1.41 9.71
CA GLN A 106 15.94 -1.14 9.11
C GLN A 106 16.05 -0.85 7.62
N ASN A 107 17.12 -0.18 7.19
CA ASN A 107 17.35 0.18 5.80
C ASN A 107 17.52 -1.06 4.89
N ARG A 108 17.93 -2.20 5.46
CA ARG A 108 18.03 -3.49 4.74
C ARG A 108 16.72 -3.93 4.08
N ARG A 109 15.56 -3.43 4.54
CA ARG A 109 14.27 -3.65 3.85
C ARG A 109 14.26 -3.19 2.39
N HIS A 110 15.20 -2.33 2.00
CA HIS A 110 15.40 -1.86 0.63
C HIS A 110 16.39 -2.71 -0.18
N GLU A 111 16.92 -3.82 0.34
CA GLU A 111 17.78 -4.76 -0.40
C GLU A 111 17.01 -5.60 -1.43
N VAL A 112 15.67 -5.63 -1.33
CA VAL A 112 14.77 -6.31 -2.28
C VAL A 112 13.74 -5.33 -2.84
N LYS A 113 13.09 -5.71 -3.95
CA LYS A 113 12.00 -4.90 -4.50
C LYS A 113 10.83 -4.85 -3.52
N PRO A 114 10.19 -3.68 -3.35
CA PRO A 114 8.99 -3.58 -2.53
C PRO A 114 7.84 -4.42 -3.12
N GLY A 115 6.98 -4.93 -2.25
CA GLY A 115 5.87 -5.80 -2.60
C GLY A 115 4.51 -5.10 -2.57
N ILE A 116 3.56 -5.65 -3.34
CA ILE A 116 2.12 -5.36 -3.12
C ILE A 116 1.70 -5.92 -1.76
N THR A 117 2.08 -7.17 -1.47
CA THR A 117 1.95 -7.81 -0.16
C THR A 117 3.32 -8.29 0.34
N GLY A 118 3.40 -8.77 1.57
CA GLY A 118 4.67 -9.13 2.20
C GLY A 118 4.50 -9.78 3.57
N TRP A 119 5.63 -10.19 4.16
CA TRP A 119 5.66 -10.92 5.43
C TRP A 119 5.07 -10.11 6.59
N ALA A 120 5.41 -8.82 6.70
CA ALA A 120 4.83 -7.92 7.71
C ALA A 120 3.31 -7.75 7.53
N GLN A 121 2.85 -7.63 6.28
CA GLN A 121 1.43 -7.49 5.93
C GLN A 121 0.61 -8.71 6.36
N VAL A 122 1.15 -9.93 6.18
CA VAL A 122 0.43 -11.16 6.55
C VAL A 122 0.57 -11.54 8.02
N ASN A 123 1.51 -10.96 8.79
CA ASN A 123 1.70 -11.30 10.22
C ASN A 123 1.27 -10.20 11.20
N GLY A 124 0.76 -9.07 10.74
CA GLY A 124 0.20 -8.05 11.66
C GLY A 124 -0.41 -6.82 10.98
N ARG A 125 0.06 -6.48 9.77
CA ARG A 125 -0.38 -5.30 9.01
C ARG A 125 -0.31 -4.03 9.88
N ASN A 126 -1.44 -3.45 10.25
CA ASN A 126 -1.53 -2.22 11.02
C ASN A 126 -1.51 -2.45 12.55
N ALA A 127 -1.74 -3.67 13.01
CA ALA A 127 -1.85 -4.00 14.43
C ALA A 127 -0.49 -4.21 15.14
N ILE A 128 0.62 -4.05 14.43
CA ILE A 128 1.98 -4.23 14.95
C ILE A 128 2.75 -2.90 14.91
N SER A 129 3.67 -2.73 15.88
CA SER A 129 4.54 -1.56 15.99
C SER A 129 5.46 -1.38 14.76
N TRP A 130 6.04 -0.20 14.62
CA TRP A 130 7.03 0.08 13.57
C TRP A 130 8.23 -0.86 13.65
N ASP A 131 8.80 -1.04 14.84
CA ASP A 131 9.93 -1.96 15.06
C ASP A 131 9.61 -3.38 14.59
N ARG A 132 8.43 -3.89 14.99
CA ARG A 132 8.02 -5.23 14.61
C ARG A 132 7.79 -5.36 13.10
N LYS A 133 7.31 -4.31 12.42
CA LYS A 133 7.20 -4.29 10.95
C LYS A 133 8.57 -4.38 10.31
N PHE A 134 9.54 -3.60 10.79
CA PHE A 134 10.88 -3.58 10.23
C PHE A 134 11.62 -4.90 10.48
N GLU A 135 11.50 -5.49 11.68
CA GLU A 135 12.02 -6.84 11.94
C GLU A 135 11.47 -7.87 10.96
N LEU A 136 10.16 -7.84 10.68
CA LEU A 136 9.54 -8.76 9.73
C LEU A 136 9.93 -8.48 8.28
N ASP A 137 10.11 -7.22 7.91
CA ASP A 137 10.60 -6.82 6.58
C ASP A 137 12.03 -7.31 6.36
N VAL A 138 12.93 -7.11 7.33
CA VAL A 138 14.33 -7.56 7.25
C VAL A 138 14.42 -9.08 7.31
N TRP A 139 13.62 -9.73 8.16
CA TRP A 139 13.55 -11.20 8.20
C TRP A 139 13.16 -11.78 6.84
N TYR A 140 12.22 -11.13 6.12
CA TYR A 140 11.86 -11.55 4.78
C TYR A 140 13.03 -11.41 3.79
N VAL A 141 13.80 -10.32 3.87
CA VAL A 141 15.01 -10.13 3.06
C VAL A 141 15.99 -11.29 3.27
N ASP A 142 16.19 -11.70 4.51
CA ASP A 142 17.13 -12.78 4.87
C ASP A 142 16.63 -14.20 4.49
N HIS A 143 15.32 -14.39 4.31
CA HIS A 143 14.69 -15.71 4.14
C HIS A 143 13.91 -15.88 2.83
N ILE A 144 14.11 -14.97 1.87
CA ILE A 144 13.39 -14.96 0.61
C ILE A 144 13.54 -16.31 -0.11
N SER A 145 12.42 -16.94 -0.43
CA SER A 145 12.37 -18.23 -1.12
C SER A 145 11.02 -18.41 -1.80
N PHE A 146 10.99 -19.24 -2.84
CA PHE A 146 9.76 -19.54 -3.58
C PHE A 146 8.64 -20.08 -2.68
N VAL A 147 8.99 -20.95 -1.73
CA VAL A 147 8.03 -21.54 -0.77
C VAL A 147 7.47 -20.46 0.17
N LEU A 148 8.32 -19.55 0.64
CA LEU A 148 7.88 -18.43 1.48
C LEU A 148 6.95 -17.49 0.72
N ASP A 149 7.28 -17.14 -0.53
CA ASP A 149 6.45 -16.27 -1.37
C ASP A 149 5.07 -16.88 -1.61
N PHE A 150 5.02 -18.18 -1.92
CA PHE A 150 3.74 -18.89 -2.08
C PHE A 150 2.93 -18.89 -0.78
N LYS A 151 3.58 -19.10 0.37
CA LYS A 151 2.94 -19.01 1.69
C LYS A 151 2.39 -17.62 1.97
N ILE A 152 3.12 -16.56 1.63
CA ILE A 152 2.67 -15.17 1.78
C ILE A 152 1.46 -14.90 0.87
N LEU A 153 1.51 -15.35 -0.38
CA LEU A 153 0.41 -15.20 -1.33
C LEU A 153 -0.86 -15.88 -0.81
N PHE A 154 -0.76 -17.13 -0.35
CA PHE A 154 -1.89 -17.85 0.23
C PHE A 154 -2.47 -17.16 1.46
N LYS A 155 -1.62 -16.74 2.41
CA LYS A 155 -2.05 -15.96 3.58
C LYS A 155 -2.72 -14.64 3.17
N THR A 156 -2.24 -13.99 2.12
CA THR A 156 -2.82 -12.73 1.61
C THR A 156 -4.25 -12.96 1.11
N ILE A 157 -4.47 -14.01 0.32
CA ILE A 157 -5.81 -14.37 -0.16
C ILE A 157 -6.75 -14.63 1.01
N LEU A 158 -6.33 -15.43 2.00
CA LEU A 158 -7.13 -15.71 3.19
C LEU A 158 -7.52 -14.44 3.94
N LYS A 159 -6.60 -13.50 4.14
CA LYS A 159 -6.88 -12.23 4.83
C LYS A 159 -7.88 -11.36 4.06
N VAL A 160 -7.75 -11.26 2.73
CA VAL A 160 -8.67 -10.48 1.89
C VAL A 160 -10.08 -11.09 1.93
N VAL A 161 -10.19 -12.42 1.84
CA VAL A 161 -11.47 -13.12 1.90
C VAL A 161 -12.14 -12.97 3.27
N LYS A 162 -11.38 -13.13 4.36
CA LYS A 162 -11.90 -12.98 5.73
C LYS A 162 -12.13 -11.53 6.17
N ARG A 163 -11.66 -10.55 5.39
CA ARG A 163 -11.66 -9.11 5.74
C ARG A 163 -10.95 -8.78 7.07
N GLU A 164 -10.02 -9.63 7.49
CA GLU A 164 -9.29 -9.45 8.76
C GLU A 164 -8.32 -8.27 8.65
N GLY A 165 -8.40 -7.33 9.60
CA GLY A 165 -7.53 -6.14 9.65
C GLY A 165 -7.78 -5.11 8.54
N ILE A 166 -9.01 -5.01 8.03
CA ILE A 166 -9.48 -3.98 7.07
C ILE A 166 -10.40 -2.95 7.75
N ASN A 167 -10.37 -2.86 9.08
CA ASN A 167 -11.15 -1.83 9.77
C ASN A 167 -10.58 -0.44 9.43
N ALA A 168 -11.43 0.39 8.83
CA ALA A 168 -11.10 1.78 8.51
C ALA A 168 -10.76 2.62 9.75
N ALA A 169 -11.15 2.15 10.94
CA ALA A 169 -10.74 2.71 12.23
C ALA A 169 -9.22 2.56 12.49
N ASP A 170 -8.60 1.46 12.03
CA ASP A 170 -7.17 1.17 12.29
C ASP A 170 -6.21 1.89 11.30
N ALA A 171 -6.76 2.54 10.27
CA ALA A 171 -5.97 3.37 9.36
C ALA A 171 -5.79 4.80 9.89
N ALA A 172 -6.56 5.20 10.91
CA ALA A 172 -6.55 6.56 11.48
C ALA A 172 -5.50 6.76 12.60
N THR A 173 -4.78 5.72 13.03
CA THR A 173 -4.05 5.74 14.31
C THR A 173 -2.61 5.22 14.26
N ILE A 174 -2.01 5.00 13.08
CA ILE A 174 -0.56 4.74 13.03
C ILE A 174 0.14 6.09 12.91
N GLU A 175 0.70 6.55 14.02
CA GLU A 175 1.59 7.69 14.05
C GLU A 175 2.68 7.57 12.97
N PRO A 176 3.03 8.66 12.29
CA PRO A 176 4.14 8.68 11.36
C PRO A 176 5.40 8.11 12.02
N PHE A 177 6.16 7.32 11.28
CA PHE A 177 7.46 6.86 11.77
C PHE A 177 8.37 8.07 12.01
N ASN A 178 8.90 8.19 13.22
CA ASN A 178 9.68 9.33 13.72
C ASN A 178 11.16 8.99 13.95
N GLY A 179 11.61 7.82 13.49
CA GLY A 179 12.99 7.35 13.69
C GLY A 179 13.17 6.55 14.97
N ASN A 180 14.30 5.85 15.04
CA ASN A 180 14.79 5.15 16.23
C ASN A 180 16.18 5.69 16.58
#